data_AF-A0A5K1D495-F1
#
_entry.id   AF-A0A5K1D495-F1
#
_cell.length_a   1.000
_cell.length_b   1.000
_cell.length_c   1.000
_cell.angle_alpha   90.00
_cell.angle_beta   90.00
_cell.angle_gamma   90.00
#
_symmetry.space_group_name_H-M   'P 1'
#
loop_
_entity.id
_entity.type
_entity.pdbx_description
1 polymer ?
#
loop_
_entity_poly.entity_id
_entity_poly.type
_entity_poly.pdbx_seq_one_letter_code
_entity_poly.pdbx_strand_id
1 'polypeptide(L)'
;MAFAGRPSPSFPSVTPAAPPRRRQNPTNATFVASSLRDVSSKGTSFDLSQWAKKNSSTVRKTLGGSLLSVFVFHLASSSGGGGGGNSAGGGGGGGGGGGGGGGEGGWWRRIFSVQANAKEEESSEWDSHGLPANIVVQLNKLSGFKRYKISDIIFFDRRRGRTIPSEDSFFEMVSLQPGKVYTKAVLQKELESLATCGMFEKVDIDGVTKPDGTLGLKISFSESTWQSADSFRCINVGLMPQSKPLEMDPDMTDKEKMEYIRRQEADYRRRIDRSRPCLLPIPVQREIILLLKQHGKVSARLLQRIRDRVQKWYHDEGYACAQVVNFGNLNTREVVCEVVEGDVTQLVVQFQDKLGNVCEGNTQLPVVRRELPPQ
;
A
#
# COMPACT_ATOMS: atom_id res chain seq x y z
N MET A 1 -2.06 -12.24 -74.85
CA MET A 1 -3.10 -13.07 -74.19
C MET A 1 -3.31 -12.50 -72.79
N ALA A 2 -4.47 -12.08 -72.29
CA ALA A 2 -5.79 -11.70 -72.81
C ALA A 2 -6.50 -11.03 -71.59
N PHE A 3 -6.82 -9.72 -71.67
CA PHE A 3 -8.16 -9.10 -71.50
C PHE A 3 -8.68 -9.07 -70.04
N ALA A 4 -9.30 -8.02 -69.48
CA ALA A 4 -9.89 -6.74 -69.87
C ALA A 4 -10.03 -5.90 -68.54
N GLY A 5 -10.33 -4.61 -68.41
CA GLY A 5 -10.84 -3.56 -69.30
C GLY A 5 -11.81 -2.64 -68.52
N ARG A 6 -11.42 -1.36 -68.33
CA ARG A 6 -12.27 -0.12 -68.23
C ARG A 6 -13.20 0.08 -67.00
N PRO A 7 -13.80 1.28 -66.80
CA PRO A 7 -13.30 2.66 -66.99
C PRO A 7 -13.63 3.61 -65.79
N SER A 8 -13.04 4.80 -65.78
CA SER A 8 -13.54 5.99 -65.07
C SER A 8 -14.63 6.70 -65.89
N PRO A 9 -15.60 7.41 -65.24
CA PRO A 9 -15.61 8.86 -65.44
C PRO A 9 -16.19 9.74 -64.30
N SER A 10 -15.78 11.01 -64.37
CA SER A 10 -16.51 12.28 -64.13
C SER A 10 -17.01 12.69 -62.73
N PHE A 11 -16.43 13.82 -62.29
CA PHE A 11 -16.92 14.80 -61.32
C PHE A 11 -18.30 15.39 -61.66
N PRO A 12 -19.00 15.96 -60.67
CA PRO A 12 -19.22 17.41 -60.74
C PRO A 12 -18.84 18.16 -59.46
N SER A 13 -18.49 19.43 -59.66
CA SER A 13 -18.06 20.42 -58.68
C SER A 13 -19.15 21.49 -58.46
N VAL A 14 -19.00 22.26 -57.36
CA VAL A 14 -19.57 23.60 -57.08
C VAL A 14 -21.04 23.56 -56.56
N THR A 15 -21.46 24.13 -55.42
CA THR A 15 -21.14 25.38 -54.70
C THR A 15 -21.65 25.32 -53.23
N PRO A 16 -21.25 26.25 -52.34
CA PRO A 16 -21.53 26.23 -50.90
C PRO A 16 -22.79 27.02 -50.51
N ALA A 17 -23.52 26.55 -49.50
CA ALA A 17 -24.63 27.29 -48.88
C ALA A 17 -24.28 27.68 -47.43
N ALA A 18 -24.47 28.97 -47.16
CA ALA A 18 -24.18 29.70 -45.93
C ALA A 18 -25.23 29.44 -44.80
N PRO A 19 -25.00 29.93 -43.56
CA PRO A 19 -25.64 29.42 -42.34
C PRO A 19 -26.91 30.19 -41.94
N PRO A 20 -27.82 29.62 -41.13
CA PRO A 20 -28.86 30.39 -40.48
C PRO A 20 -28.47 30.81 -39.04
N ARG A 21 -28.19 32.11 -38.93
CA ARG A 21 -28.83 33.10 -38.03
C ARG A 21 -29.08 32.79 -36.53
N ARG A 22 -28.23 33.43 -35.74
CA ARG A 22 -28.45 34.20 -34.48
C ARG A 22 -29.91 34.66 -34.22
N ARG A 23 -30.45 34.31 -33.04
CA ARG A 23 -31.47 35.05 -32.25
C ARG A 23 -31.27 34.70 -30.76
N GLN A 24 -30.69 35.60 -29.98
CA GLN A 24 -31.34 36.62 -29.13
C GLN A 24 -31.79 36.07 -27.76
N ASN A 25 -31.04 36.50 -26.74
CA ASN A 25 -31.45 36.55 -25.33
C ASN A 25 -32.76 37.32 -25.16
N PRO A 26 -33.55 36.96 -24.14
CA PRO A 26 -34.28 37.93 -23.33
C PRO A 26 -33.62 38.10 -21.95
N THR A 27 -33.44 39.37 -21.60
CA THR A 27 -33.10 39.93 -20.30
C THR A 27 -34.25 39.85 -19.29
N ASN A 28 -33.88 39.80 -18.01
CA ASN A 28 -34.54 40.36 -16.83
C ASN A 28 -35.97 39.92 -16.45
N ALA A 29 -36.05 39.14 -15.36
CA ALA A 29 -37.08 39.27 -14.33
C ALA A 29 -36.38 39.02 -12.97
N THR A 30 -36.00 40.07 -12.25
CA THR A 30 -36.75 40.69 -11.14
C THR A 30 -36.99 39.74 -9.96
N PHE A 31 -36.36 40.13 -8.85
CA PHE A 31 -36.56 39.67 -7.48
C PHE A 31 -38.02 39.34 -7.13
N VAL A 32 -38.24 38.16 -6.55
CA VAL A 32 -39.28 37.94 -5.56
C VAL A 32 -38.66 37.23 -4.38
N ALA A 33 -38.58 37.96 -3.26
CA ALA A 33 -38.32 37.42 -1.96
C ALA A 33 -39.53 36.57 -1.52
N SER A 34 -39.29 35.35 -1.07
CA SER A 34 -40.29 34.58 -0.34
C SER A 34 -39.61 33.77 0.76
N SER A 35 -39.77 34.31 1.97
CA SER A 35 -39.95 33.64 3.26
C SER A 35 -39.05 32.45 3.59
N LEU A 36 -38.14 32.72 4.53
CA LEU A 36 -37.65 31.81 5.55
C LEU A 36 -38.77 30.86 6.03
N ARG A 37 -38.46 29.56 6.04
CA ARG A 37 -38.98 28.61 7.03
C ARG A 37 -37.81 27.83 7.56
N ASP A 38 -37.55 28.06 8.85
CA ASP A 38 -36.62 27.33 9.69
C ASP A 38 -36.87 25.83 9.63
N VAL A 39 -35.84 25.08 9.27
CA VAL A 39 -35.70 23.67 9.66
C VAL A 39 -34.43 23.58 10.49
N SER A 40 -34.66 23.59 11.80
CA SER A 40 -33.68 23.31 12.83
C SER A 40 -33.14 21.88 12.66
N SER A 41 -31.92 21.75 12.15
CA SER A 41 -31.15 20.51 12.24
C SER A 41 -29.95 20.74 13.16
N LYS A 42 -30.00 20.08 14.32
CA LYS A 42 -29.00 20.05 15.37
C LYS A 42 -27.58 19.90 14.80
N GLY A 43 -26.80 20.97 14.88
CA GLY A 43 -25.36 20.93 14.64
C GLY A 43 -24.67 20.20 15.79
N THR A 44 -24.06 19.05 15.50
CA THR A 44 -23.01 18.48 16.34
C THR A 44 -21.74 19.29 16.08
N SER A 45 -21.51 20.30 16.94
CA SER A 45 -20.22 21.00 17.00
C SER A 45 -19.15 20.01 17.46
N PHE A 46 -18.30 19.54 16.53
CA PHE A 46 -17.14 18.73 16.88
C PHE A 46 -16.01 19.66 17.33
N ASP A 47 -15.70 19.63 18.62
CA ASP A 47 -14.70 20.48 19.25
C ASP A 47 -13.28 19.94 18.98
N LEU A 48 -12.59 20.58 18.04
CA LEU A 48 -11.22 20.25 17.61
C LEU A 48 -10.19 20.37 18.75
N SER A 49 -10.53 21.02 19.87
CA SER A 49 -9.65 21.20 21.03
C SER A 49 -9.49 19.94 21.89
N GLN A 50 -10.39 18.96 21.77
CA GLN A 50 -10.29 17.70 22.53
C GLN A 50 -9.32 16.68 21.91
N TRP A 51 -9.06 16.75 20.61
CA TRP A 51 -8.10 15.84 19.96
C TRP A 51 -6.64 16.21 20.27
N ALA A 52 -6.35 17.50 20.49
CA ALA A 52 -5.02 17.99 20.82
C ALA A 52 -4.57 17.74 22.29
N LYS A 53 -5.47 17.30 23.18
CA LYS A 53 -5.19 17.10 24.61
C LYS A 53 -5.05 15.64 25.06
N LYS A 54 -5.26 14.65 24.18
CA LYS A 54 -5.29 13.24 24.59
C LYS A 54 -3.94 12.49 24.54
N ASN A 55 -2.85 13.15 24.14
CA ASN A 55 -1.50 12.58 24.11
C ASN A 55 -0.51 13.27 25.08
N SER A 56 -0.97 13.63 26.29
CA SER A 56 -0.05 14.03 27.37
C SER A 56 -0.68 13.84 28.75
N SER A 57 -0.39 12.71 29.40
CA SER A 57 -0.19 12.63 30.86
C SER A 57 0.24 11.23 31.30
N THR A 58 1.53 11.11 31.59
CA THR A 58 2.12 10.55 32.81
C THR A 58 1.59 9.22 33.38
N VAL A 59 2.46 8.22 33.22
CA VAL A 59 2.66 7.03 34.08
C VAL A 59 2.51 7.36 35.58
N ARG A 60 1.59 6.68 36.26
CA ARG A 60 1.74 6.33 37.69
C ARG A 60 1.31 4.89 37.92
N LYS A 61 2.22 4.15 38.55
CA LYS A 61 2.07 2.78 39.06
C LYS A 61 1.05 2.76 40.21
N THR A 62 0.18 1.76 40.25
CA THR A 62 -0.26 1.11 41.50
C THR A 62 -0.76 -0.31 41.21
N LEU A 63 -0.33 -1.23 42.08
CA LEU A 63 -0.68 -2.66 42.15
C LEU A 63 -2.17 -2.91 42.43
N GLY A 64 -2.63 -4.10 42.03
CA GLY A 64 -3.57 -4.89 42.84
C GLY A 64 -4.78 -5.46 42.10
N GLY A 65 -4.93 -6.79 42.12
CA GLY A 65 -6.22 -7.46 42.03
C GLY A 65 -6.42 -8.39 40.83
N SER A 66 -6.06 -9.66 41.01
CA SER A 66 -6.45 -10.82 40.20
C SER A 66 -7.95 -10.90 39.96
N LEU A 67 -8.37 -11.34 38.75
CA LEU A 67 -9.36 -12.41 38.58
C LEU A 67 -9.03 -13.21 37.29
N LEU A 68 -8.72 -14.49 37.49
CA LEU A 68 -8.48 -15.51 36.48
C LEU A 68 -9.82 -16.12 36.03
N SER A 69 -10.03 -16.30 34.74
CA SER A 69 -10.96 -17.32 34.23
C SER A 69 -10.21 -18.22 33.24
N VAL A 70 -9.58 -19.26 33.78
CA VAL A 70 -8.97 -20.33 32.99
C VAL A 70 -10.03 -21.41 32.79
N PHE A 71 -10.46 -21.61 31.55
CA PHE A 71 -11.19 -22.81 31.15
C PHE A 71 -10.20 -23.97 31.06
N VAL A 72 -10.34 -24.94 31.96
CA VAL A 72 -9.61 -26.20 31.98
C VAL A 72 -10.38 -27.22 31.15
N PHE A 73 -9.78 -27.74 30.08
CA PHE A 73 -10.18 -29.02 29.49
C PHE A 73 -9.13 -30.07 29.82
N HIS A 74 -9.47 -30.95 30.75
CA HIS A 74 -8.83 -32.25 30.88
C HIS A 74 -9.41 -33.19 29.81
N LEU A 75 -8.55 -33.91 29.09
CA LEU A 75 -8.91 -35.25 28.63
C LEU A 75 -7.66 -36.14 28.62
N ALA A 76 -7.89 -37.36 29.08
CA ALA A 76 -6.92 -38.30 29.62
C ALA A 76 -6.00 -38.94 28.57
N SER A 77 -4.78 -39.22 29.01
CA SER A 77 -3.90 -40.24 28.43
C SER A 77 -4.48 -41.62 28.69
N SER A 78 -4.68 -42.41 27.65
CA SER A 78 -4.89 -43.86 27.76
C SER A 78 -3.86 -44.59 26.91
N SER A 79 -3.09 -45.44 27.57
CA SER A 79 -2.12 -46.38 27.02
C SER A 79 -2.78 -47.58 26.34
N GLY A 80 -2.17 -48.05 25.26
CA GLY A 80 -2.39 -49.33 24.58
C GLY A 80 -1.92 -49.18 23.13
N GLY A 81 -1.00 -49.95 22.56
CA GLY A 81 -0.52 -51.29 22.85
C GLY A 81 -0.76 -52.15 21.61
N GLY A 82 0.29 -52.41 20.82
CA GLY A 82 0.36 -53.56 19.90
C GLY A 82 0.46 -53.29 18.39
N GLY A 83 1.58 -53.73 17.79
CA GLY A 83 1.54 -54.66 16.66
C GLY A 83 1.86 -54.18 15.23
N GLY A 84 3.13 -54.23 14.85
CA GLY A 84 3.66 -55.03 13.73
C GLY A 84 3.40 -54.63 12.26
N GLY A 85 4.47 -54.61 11.44
CA GLY A 85 4.38 -54.94 10.00
C GLY A 85 5.25 -54.12 9.05
N ASN A 86 6.37 -54.71 8.60
CA ASN A 86 7.31 -54.20 7.59
C ASN A 86 6.67 -53.90 6.22
N SER A 87 7.25 -52.97 5.46
CA SER A 87 7.81 -53.24 4.11
C SER A 87 8.58 -52.06 3.53
N ALA A 88 9.72 -52.40 2.94
CA ALA A 88 10.65 -51.53 2.23
C ALA A 88 10.18 -51.20 0.81
N GLY A 89 10.72 -50.11 0.26
CA GLY A 89 10.68 -49.83 -1.18
C GLY A 89 11.17 -48.42 -1.50
N GLY A 90 12.42 -48.30 -1.95
CA GLY A 90 13.02 -47.06 -2.44
C GLY A 90 12.61 -46.70 -3.87
N GLY A 91 13.05 -45.52 -4.33
CA GLY A 91 12.95 -45.11 -5.73
C GLY A 91 12.91 -43.60 -5.88
N GLY A 92 13.92 -43.01 -6.54
CA GLY A 92 14.08 -41.57 -6.71
C GLY A 92 13.59 -40.99 -8.05
N GLY A 93 14.02 -39.75 -8.30
CA GLY A 93 13.72 -38.90 -9.47
C GLY A 93 12.64 -37.87 -9.12
N GLY A 94 12.76 -36.56 -9.34
CA GLY A 94 13.61 -35.80 -10.25
C GLY A 94 12.71 -34.86 -11.07
N GLY A 95 12.86 -33.54 -10.91
CA GLY A 95 12.56 -32.54 -11.96
C GLY A 95 11.33 -31.63 -11.79
N GLY A 96 11.59 -30.32 -11.99
CA GLY A 96 10.65 -29.27 -12.45
C GLY A 96 9.80 -28.64 -11.36
N GLY A 97 9.85 -27.34 -11.05
CA GLY A 97 9.93 -26.20 -11.97
C GLY A 97 8.55 -25.56 -12.05
N GLY A 98 8.31 -24.47 -11.31
CA GLY A 98 7.04 -23.76 -11.33
C GLY A 98 7.02 -22.58 -10.36
N GLY A 99 7.53 -21.43 -10.82
CA GLY A 99 7.45 -20.17 -10.10
C GLY A 99 6.02 -19.64 -10.05
N GLY A 100 5.61 -19.21 -8.86
CA GLY A 100 4.39 -18.45 -8.63
C GLY A 100 4.66 -17.40 -7.56
N GLY A 101 4.97 -16.18 -8.00
CA GLY A 101 5.15 -15.03 -7.13
C GLY A 101 3.80 -14.58 -6.57
N GLY A 102 3.48 -15.01 -5.35
CA GLY A 102 2.38 -14.49 -4.55
C GLY A 102 2.90 -13.46 -3.56
N GLY A 103 2.54 -12.19 -3.78
CA GLY A 103 2.88 -11.10 -2.87
C GLY A 103 1.96 -11.11 -1.66
N GLU A 104 2.52 -11.32 -0.47
CA GLU A 104 1.81 -11.10 0.79
C GLU A 104 2.63 -10.17 1.69
N GLY A 105 2.13 -8.94 1.83
CA GLY A 105 2.60 -7.96 2.78
C GLY A 105 1.83 -8.06 4.10
N GLY A 106 2.57 -8.05 5.21
CA GLY A 106 2.25 -7.20 6.35
C GLY A 106 1.23 -7.66 7.40
N TRP A 107 0.18 -8.41 7.07
CA TRP A 107 -0.90 -8.67 8.03
C TRP A 107 -1.13 -10.16 8.37
N TRP A 108 -0.92 -11.07 7.42
CA TRP A 108 -1.32 -12.49 7.55
C TRP A 108 -0.56 -13.31 8.60
N ARG A 109 0.60 -12.86 9.08
CA ARG A 109 1.36 -13.59 10.12
C ARG A 109 0.63 -13.65 11.48
N ARG A 110 -0.46 -12.92 11.69
CA ARG A 110 -1.19 -12.90 12.97
C ARG A 110 -2.43 -13.78 13.03
N ILE A 111 -2.89 -14.37 11.92
CA ILE A 111 -4.19 -15.06 11.87
C ILE A 111 -4.14 -16.51 11.38
N PHE A 112 -3.01 -16.98 10.85
CA PHE A 112 -2.80 -18.41 10.56
C PHE A 112 -1.50 -18.89 11.21
N SER A 113 -1.60 -19.22 12.49
CA SER A 113 -0.59 -20.01 13.21
C SER A 113 -1.30 -21.21 13.82
N VAL A 114 -1.61 -22.20 12.98
CA VAL A 114 -1.87 -23.57 13.46
C VAL A 114 -0.53 -24.29 13.36
N GLN A 115 0.04 -24.55 14.53
CA GLN A 115 1.32 -25.20 14.72
C GLN A 115 1.20 -26.69 14.35
N ALA A 116 1.72 -27.08 13.19
CA ALA A 116 2.00 -28.49 12.90
C ALA A 116 3.33 -28.86 13.55
N ASN A 117 3.26 -29.71 14.57
CA ASN A 117 4.40 -30.15 15.35
C ASN A 117 5.13 -31.29 14.62
N ALA A 118 6.06 -30.96 13.72
CA ALA A 118 7.06 -31.88 13.22
C ALA A 118 8.44 -31.42 13.74
N LYS A 119 9.11 -32.28 14.50
CA LYS A 119 10.48 -32.04 14.97
C LYS A 119 11.41 -32.06 13.76
N GLU A 120 11.70 -30.89 13.19
CA GLU A 120 12.79 -30.69 12.25
C GLU A 120 13.85 -29.79 12.90
N GLU A 121 15.10 -30.14 12.62
CA GLU A 121 16.34 -29.67 13.23
C GLU A 121 16.40 -28.14 13.39
N GLU A 122 16.94 -27.67 14.52
CA GLU A 122 17.16 -26.26 14.85
C GLU A 122 18.10 -25.59 13.83
N SER A 123 17.58 -25.24 12.65
CA SER A 123 18.21 -24.25 11.80
C SER A 123 18.15 -22.92 12.54
N SER A 124 19.30 -22.30 12.76
CA SER A 124 19.39 -21.01 13.43
C SER A 124 18.39 -20.03 12.80
N GLU A 125 17.54 -19.40 13.62
CA GLU A 125 16.41 -18.57 13.20
C GLU A 125 16.83 -17.41 12.26
N TRP A 126 18.11 -17.06 12.29
CA TRP A 126 18.75 -16.01 11.50
C TRP A 126 20.19 -16.37 11.14
N ASP A 127 20.69 -15.80 10.05
CA ASP A 127 22.04 -16.00 9.53
C ASP A 127 22.93 -14.80 9.86
N SER A 128 24.15 -15.07 10.33
CA SER A 128 25.15 -14.02 10.47
C SER A 128 25.51 -13.45 9.10
N HIS A 129 25.62 -12.12 9.04
CA HIS A 129 25.92 -11.41 7.80
C HIS A 129 27.28 -11.82 7.20
N GLY A 130 28.27 -12.18 8.04
CA GLY A 130 29.56 -12.72 7.60
C GLY A 130 30.46 -11.69 6.89
N LEU A 131 30.28 -10.41 7.20
CA LEU A 131 31.12 -9.31 6.71
C LEU A 131 31.92 -8.75 7.90
N PRO A 132 32.95 -7.91 7.65
CA PRO A 132 33.62 -7.19 8.73
C PRO A 132 32.61 -6.43 9.61
N ALA A 133 32.88 -6.33 10.91
CA ALA A 133 32.02 -5.57 11.82
C ALA A 133 32.16 -4.05 11.57
N ASN A 134 31.09 -3.30 11.86
CA ASN A 134 31.01 -1.84 11.83
C ASN A 134 31.25 -1.20 10.45
N ILE A 135 30.88 -1.88 9.36
CA ILE A 135 30.89 -1.30 8.02
C ILE A 135 29.47 -1.00 7.54
N VAL A 136 29.36 0.03 6.70
CA VAL A 136 28.12 0.37 6.02
C VAL A 136 28.08 -0.37 4.68
N VAL A 137 27.00 -1.12 4.45
CA VAL A 137 26.82 -2.04 3.33
C VAL A 137 25.49 -1.75 2.67
N GLN A 138 25.51 -1.43 1.38
CA GLN A 138 24.29 -1.26 0.59
C GLN A 138 23.51 -2.59 0.49
N LEU A 139 22.17 -2.53 0.45
CA LEU A 139 21.32 -3.73 0.36
C LEU A 139 21.71 -4.64 -0.82
N ASN A 140 22.14 -4.08 -1.96
CA ASN A 140 22.56 -4.83 -3.14
C ASN A 140 23.71 -5.81 -2.85
N LYS A 141 24.57 -5.50 -1.89
CA LYS A 141 25.73 -6.31 -1.50
C LYS A 141 25.40 -7.38 -0.45
N LEU A 142 24.19 -7.35 0.13
CA LEU A 142 23.72 -8.40 1.01
C LEU A 142 23.40 -9.67 0.20
N SER A 143 23.54 -10.83 0.83
CA SER A 143 23.16 -12.12 0.24
C SER A 143 21.64 -12.25 0.18
N GLY A 144 21.12 -12.74 -0.94
CA GLY A 144 19.69 -13.01 -1.11
C GLY A 144 19.20 -14.23 -0.33
N PHE A 145 20.09 -15.16 0.01
CA PHE A 145 19.75 -16.44 0.63
C PHE A 145 19.74 -16.39 2.16
N LYS A 146 20.28 -15.32 2.75
CA LYS A 146 20.41 -15.17 4.20
C LYS A 146 19.22 -14.43 4.81
N ARG A 147 18.90 -14.79 6.05
CA ARG A 147 17.93 -14.14 6.92
C ARG A 147 18.63 -13.26 7.95
N TYR A 148 18.47 -11.95 7.84
CA TYR A 148 19.17 -10.98 8.68
C TYR A 148 18.32 -10.58 9.88
N LYS A 149 18.86 -10.75 11.10
CA LYS A 149 18.28 -10.17 12.30
C LYS A 149 18.64 -8.69 12.38
N ILE A 150 17.62 -7.84 12.48
CA ILE A 150 17.80 -6.39 12.56
C ILE A 150 17.88 -5.99 14.03
N SER A 151 18.97 -5.38 14.46
CA SER A 151 19.16 -5.03 15.88
C SER A 151 18.69 -3.61 16.21
N ASP A 152 18.83 -2.67 15.28
CA ASP A 152 18.37 -1.28 15.41
C ASP A 152 18.04 -0.68 14.05
N ILE A 153 17.22 0.38 14.06
CA ILE A 153 16.83 1.12 12.86
C ILE A 153 17.02 2.61 13.16
N ILE A 154 17.82 3.27 12.33
CA ILE A 154 18.17 4.68 12.43
C ILE A 154 17.64 5.41 11.21
N PHE A 155 16.85 6.45 11.44
CA PHE A 155 16.34 7.33 10.38
C PHE A 155 17.17 8.60 10.31
N PHE A 156 17.69 8.93 9.14
CA PHE A 156 18.53 10.10 8.92
C PHE A 156 17.96 11.01 7.84
N ASP A 157 17.56 12.22 8.23
CA ASP A 157 17.12 13.26 7.30
C ASP A 157 18.35 13.97 6.72
N ARG A 158 18.59 13.77 5.42
CA ARG A 158 19.72 14.33 4.69
C ARG A 158 19.65 15.85 4.55
N ARG A 159 18.45 16.42 4.44
CA ARG A 159 18.28 17.88 4.28
C ARG A 159 18.53 18.61 5.60
N ARG A 160 18.08 18.03 6.71
CA ARG A 160 18.26 18.62 8.05
C ARG A 160 19.54 18.18 8.76
N GLY A 161 20.24 17.18 8.22
CA GLY A 161 21.48 16.64 8.80
C GLY A 161 21.29 16.02 10.18
N ARG A 162 20.09 15.52 10.48
CA ARG A 162 19.73 15.04 11.83
C ARG A 162 19.10 13.66 11.80
N THR A 163 19.35 12.91 12.86
CA THR A 163 18.70 11.63 13.12
C THR A 163 17.31 11.87 13.69
N ILE A 164 16.31 11.14 13.21
CA ILE A 164 14.94 11.22 13.71
C ILE A 164 14.82 10.33 14.96
N PRO A 165 14.20 10.81 16.05
CA PRO A 165 13.95 10.01 17.25
C PRO A 165 12.98 8.85 16.97
N SER A 166 13.14 7.74 17.68
CA SER A 166 12.27 6.54 17.58
C SER A 166 10.80 6.77 17.91
N GLU A 167 10.48 7.89 18.57
CA GLU A 167 9.11 8.28 18.95
C GLU A 167 8.40 9.12 17.88
N ASP A 168 9.08 9.52 16.80
CA ASP A 168 8.46 10.30 15.74
C ASP A 168 7.48 9.43 14.94
N SER A 169 6.36 9.99 14.50
CA SER A 169 5.33 9.27 13.73
C SER A 169 5.92 8.63 12.48
N PHE A 170 7.03 9.18 11.98
CA PHE A 170 7.80 8.67 10.86
C PHE A 170 8.28 7.22 11.02
N PHE A 171 8.55 6.76 12.24
CA PHE A 171 8.94 5.37 12.49
C PHE A 171 7.81 4.38 12.17
N GLU A 172 6.55 4.80 12.29
CA GLU A 172 5.39 3.97 11.96
C GLU A 172 5.20 3.80 10.45
N MET A 173 5.87 4.61 9.63
CA MET A 173 5.81 4.50 8.18
C MET A 173 6.55 3.26 7.65
N VAL A 174 7.50 2.75 8.43
CA VAL A 174 8.32 1.60 8.04
C VAL A 174 7.82 0.35 8.74
N SER A 175 7.61 -0.70 7.94
CA SER A 175 7.12 -1.98 8.44
C SER A 175 8.18 -2.77 9.23
N LEU A 176 9.45 -2.39 9.05
CA LEU A 176 10.60 -2.99 9.70
C LEU A 176 10.67 -2.60 11.18
N GLN A 177 11.02 -3.58 12.01
CA GLN A 177 11.06 -3.47 13.45
C GLN A 177 12.37 -4.06 13.99
N PRO A 178 13.02 -3.41 14.97
CA PRO A 178 14.16 -3.97 15.68
C PRO A 178 13.83 -5.33 16.32
N GLY A 179 14.81 -6.20 16.42
CA GLY A 179 14.73 -7.56 16.96
C GLY A 179 14.16 -8.60 15.99
N LYS A 180 13.53 -8.21 14.88
CA LYS A 180 12.94 -9.13 13.90
C LYS A 180 13.91 -9.52 12.79
N VAL A 181 13.58 -10.62 12.12
CA VAL A 181 14.38 -11.22 11.05
C VAL A 181 13.74 -10.94 9.69
N TYR A 182 14.54 -10.48 8.73
CA TYR A 182 14.11 -10.15 7.37
C TYR A 182 15.07 -10.69 6.32
N THR A 183 14.57 -10.92 5.11
CA THR A 183 15.40 -11.27 3.95
C THR A 183 15.75 -10.02 3.16
N LYS A 184 16.80 -10.11 2.33
CA LYS A 184 17.18 -9.04 1.38
C LYS A 184 15.98 -8.57 0.54
N ALA A 185 15.16 -9.50 0.05
CA ALA A 185 14.00 -9.20 -0.76
C ALA A 185 12.96 -8.33 -0.01
N VAL A 186 12.75 -8.59 1.28
CA VAL A 186 11.84 -7.78 2.11
C VAL A 186 12.41 -6.38 2.33
N LEU A 187 13.71 -6.26 2.63
CA LEU A 187 14.37 -4.97 2.79
C LEU A 187 14.33 -4.13 1.50
N GLN A 188 14.54 -4.78 0.35
CA GLN A 188 14.47 -4.14 -0.95
C GLN A 188 13.04 -3.67 -1.27
N LYS A 189 12.03 -4.50 -0.98
CA LYS A 189 10.62 -4.14 -1.14
C LYS A 189 10.24 -2.94 -0.27
N GLU A 190 10.78 -2.85 0.95
CA GLU A 190 10.57 -1.69 1.82
C GLU A 190 11.19 -0.42 1.23
N LEU A 191 12.43 -0.51 0.72
CA LEU A 191 13.08 0.60 0.02
C LEU A 191 12.23 1.08 -1.17
N GLU A 192 11.73 0.15 -1.99
CA GLU A 192 10.85 0.46 -3.13
C GLU A 192 9.54 1.12 -2.69
N SER A 193 8.92 0.63 -1.60
CA SER A 193 7.70 1.20 -1.02
C SER A 193 7.93 2.66 -0.57
N LEU A 194 9.03 2.93 0.13
CA LEU A 194 9.39 4.29 0.55
C LEU A 194 9.74 5.18 -0.65
N ALA A 195 10.44 4.66 -1.66
CA ALA A 195 10.78 5.43 -2.86
C ALA A 195 9.55 5.78 -3.72
N THR A 196 8.54 4.90 -3.74
CA THR A 196 7.32 5.06 -4.56
C THR A 196 6.17 5.77 -3.85
N CYS A 197 6.25 5.98 -2.52
CA CYS A 197 5.14 6.57 -1.78
C CYS A 197 4.87 8.07 -2.05
N GLY A 198 5.76 8.72 -2.81
CA GLY A 198 5.66 10.13 -3.17
C GLY A 198 6.07 11.11 -2.07
N MET A 199 6.38 10.64 -0.85
CA MET A 199 6.73 11.52 0.28
C MET A 199 8.20 11.99 0.28
N PHE A 200 9.06 11.30 -0.47
CA PHE A 200 10.50 11.51 -0.47
C PHE A 200 11.03 11.75 -1.87
N GLU A 201 12.05 12.58 -1.96
CA GLU A 201 12.76 12.81 -3.22
C GLU A 201 13.79 11.69 -3.45
N LYS A 202 14.49 11.31 -2.38
CA LYS A 202 15.49 10.24 -2.36
C LYS A 202 15.39 9.49 -1.05
N VAL A 203 15.47 8.16 -1.13
CA VAL A 203 15.53 7.25 0.03
C VAL A 203 16.59 6.20 -0.27
N ASP A 204 17.47 5.97 0.68
CA ASP A 204 18.45 4.89 0.66
C ASP A 204 18.36 4.10 1.97
N ILE A 205 18.47 2.78 1.89
CA ILE A 205 18.59 1.91 3.05
C ILE A 205 19.99 1.29 3.00
N ASP A 206 20.77 1.52 4.05
CA ASP A 206 22.08 0.92 4.24
C ASP A 206 22.05 -0.02 5.46
N GLY A 207 22.71 -1.17 5.35
CA GLY A 207 22.95 -2.08 6.45
C GLY A 207 24.25 -1.73 7.17
N VAL A 208 24.21 -1.56 8.48
CA VAL A 208 25.38 -1.38 9.35
C VAL A 208 25.68 -2.72 10.02
N THR A 209 26.80 -3.34 9.68
CA THR A 209 27.17 -4.65 10.23
C THR A 209 27.60 -4.52 11.69
N LYS A 210 27.16 -5.43 12.55
CA LYS A 210 27.55 -5.44 13.97
C LYS A 210 28.43 -6.63 14.32
N PRO A 211 29.31 -6.52 15.33
CA PRO A 211 30.20 -7.61 15.72
C PRO A 211 29.45 -8.84 16.25
N ASP A 212 28.20 -8.69 16.70
CA ASP A 212 27.33 -9.77 17.18
C ASP A 212 26.72 -10.60 16.04
N GLY A 213 27.03 -10.29 14.77
CA GLY A 213 26.45 -10.97 13.61
C GLY A 213 25.12 -10.37 13.12
N THR A 214 24.52 -9.44 13.86
CA THR A 214 23.28 -8.76 13.46
C THR A 214 23.54 -7.59 12.51
N LEU A 215 22.46 -7.02 11.97
CA LEU A 215 22.51 -5.87 11.07
C LEU A 215 21.72 -4.71 11.71
N GLY A 216 22.34 -3.54 11.87
CA GLY A 216 21.62 -2.29 12.05
C GLY A 216 21.16 -1.76 10.70
N LEU A 217 20.04 -1.04 10.63
CA LEU A 217 19.60 -0.39 9.39
C LEU A 217 19.70 1.13 9.53
N LYS A 218 20.27 1.78 8.52
CA LYS A 218 20.28 3.24 8.38
C LYS A 218 19.45 3.63 7.17
N ILE A 219 18.27 4.19 7.42
CA ILE A 219 17.36 4.70 6.40
C ILE A 219 17.65 6.20 6.23
N SER A 220 18.31 6.57 5.14
CA SER A 220 18.65 7.95 4.83
C SER A 220 17.69 8.51 3.78
N PHE A 221 16.99 9.60 4.07
CA PHE A 221 15.99 10.15 3.16
C PHE A 221 16.10 11.67 3.02
N SER A 222 15.50 12.20 1.96
CA SER A 222 15.28 13.64 1.76
C SER A 222 13.78 13.91 1.69
N GLU A 223 13.23 14.59 2.71
CA GLU A 223 11.81 14.97 2.70
C GLU A 223 11.53 15.88 1.50
N SER A 224 10.51 15.51 0.74
CA SER A 224 9.96 16.40 -0.27
C SER A 224 9.03 17.42 0.40
N THR A 225 9.08 18.66 -0.08
CA THR A 225 8.20 19.73 0.35
C THR A 225 7.57 20.37 -0.86
N TRP A 226 6.25 20.52 -0.84
CA TRP A 226 5.50 21.07 -1.96
C TRP A 226 4.78 22.35 -1.59
N GLN A 227 4.28 23.03 -2.62
CA GLN A 227 3.45 24.21 -2.46
C GLN A 227 2.12 23.85 -1.78
N SER A 228 1.35 24.86 -1.40
CA SER A 228 -0.02 24.68 -0.91
C SER A 228 -0.87 23.94 -1.94
N ALA A 229 -1.66 22.98 -1.50
CA ALA A 229 -2.67 22.32 -2.32
C ALA A 229 -4.07 22.73 -1.85
N ASP A 230 -4.90 23.15 -2.79
CA ASP A 230 -6.26 23.64 -2.53
C ASP A 230 -7.31 22.55 -2.74
N SER A 231 -6.95 21.48 -3.47
CA SER A 231 -7.82 20.34 -3.77
C SER A 231 -7.18 19.01 -3.42
N PHE A 232 -8.04 18.05 -3.10
CA PHE A 232 -7.70 16.66 -2.83
C PHE A 232 -8.52 15.77 -3.75
N ARG A 233 -7.88 14.77 -4.35
CA ARG A 233 -8.53 13.74 -5.17
C ARG A 233 -8.08 12.38 -4.71
N CYS A 234 -9.02 11.47 -4.49
CA CYS A 234 -8.72 10.06 -4.25
C CYS A 234 -9.02 9.26 -5.52
N ILE A 235 -8.08 8.42 -5.96
CA ILE A 235 -8.25 7.55 -7.14
C ILE A 235 -7.90 6.09 -6.84
N ASN A 236 -8.72 5.16 -7.33
CA ASN A 236 -8.50 3.73 -7.18
C ASN A 236 -7.66 3.24 -8.38
N VAL A 237 -6.42 2.86 -8.08
CA VAL A 237 -5.43 2.35 -9.04
C VAL A 237 -5.24 0.83 -8.92
N GLY A 238 -6.19 0.15 -8.26
CA GLY A 238 -6.27 -1.30 -8.22
C GLY A 238 -6.23 -1.89 -9.63
N LEU A 239 -5.46 -2.97 -9.79
CA LEU A 239 -5.20 -3.66 -11.06
C LEU A 239 -4.47 -2.82 -12.13
N MET A 240 -4.07 -1.59 -11.81
CA MET A 240 -3.22 -0.78 -12.68
C MET A 240 -1.72 -0.99 -12.36
N PRO A 241 -0.83 -0.86 -13.36
CA PRO A 241 0.62 -0.84 -13.11
C PRO A 241 0.97 0.26 -12.11
N GLN A 242 1.83 -0.04 -11.14
CA GLN A 242 2.27 0.94 -10.14
C GLN A 242 3.26 1.93 -10.76
N SER A 243 3.20 3.19 -10.33
CA SER A 243 4.12 4.24 -10.77
C SER A 243 5.52 3.95 -10.24
N LYS A 244 6.50 3.85 -11.14
CA LYS A 244 7.92 3.73 -10.76
C LYS A 244 8.45 5.12 -10.37
N PRO A 245 9.44 5.19 -9.44
CA PRO A 245 10.10 6.45 -9.12
C PRO A 245 10.70 7.08 -10.37
N LEU A 246 10.62 8.40 -10.46
CA LEU A 246 11.17 9.15 -11.59
C LEU A 246 12.69 9.18 -11.48
N GLU A 247 13.37 8.47 -12.38
CA GLU A 247 14.81 8.61 -12.56
C GLU A 247 15.04 9.55 -13.75
N MET A 248 15.53 10.76 -13.47
CA MET A 248 15.95 11.69 -14.50
C MET A 248 17.43 11.48 -14.77
N ASP A 249 17.78 11.23 -16.03
CA ASP A 249 19.18 11.16 -16.44
C ASP A 249 19.82 12.55 -16.24
N PRO A 250 20.93 12.64 -15.46
CA PRO A 250 21.63 13.90 -15.20
C PRO A 250 22.19 14.57 -16.46
N ASP A 251 22.39 13.83 -17.55
CA ASP A 251 23.01 14.33 -18.78
C ASP A 251 21.99 14.86 -19.82
N MET A 252 20.68 14.88 -19.49
CA MET A 252 19.66 15.42 -20.40
C MET A 252 19.76 16.92 -20.58
N THR A 253 19.58 17.40 -21.82
CA THR A 253 19.50 18.83 -22.12
C THR A 253 18.25 19.46 -21.53
N ASP A 254 18.26 20.79 -21.31
CA ASP A 254 17.09 21.51 -20.76
C ASP A 254 15.83 21.33 -21.61
N LYS A 255 15.99 21.24 -22.94
CA LYS A 255 14.86 21.00 -23.86
C LYS A 255 14.28 19.61 -23.67
N GLU A 256 15.13 18.58 -23.60
CA GLU A 256 14.70 17.20 -23.35
C GLU A 256 14.04 17.06 -21.98
N LYS A 257 14.60 17.73 -20.97
CA LYS A 257 14.03 17.80 -19.62
C LYS A 257 12.61 18.40 -19.61
N MET A 258 12.40 19.49 -20.34
CA MET A 258 11.06 20.09 -20.46
C MET A 258 10.07 19.17 -21.20
N GLU A 259 10.48 18.55 -22.31
CA GLU A 259 9.62 17.61 -23.04
C GLU A 259 9.31 16.36 -22.22
N TYR A 260 10.27 15.87 -21.45
CA TYR A 260 10.10 14.74 -20.54
C TYR A 260 9.05 15.06 -19.45
N ILE A 261 9.17 16.21 -18.80
CA ILE A 261 8.19 16.66 -17.78
C ILE A 261 6.79 16.76 -18.38
N ARG A 262 6.63 17.37 -19.56
CA ARG A 262 5.32 17.46 -20.24
C ARG A 262 4.74 16.08 -20.56
N ARG A 263 5.57 15.15 -21.01
CA ARG A 263 5.14 13.77 -21.30
C ARG A 263 4.68 13.08 -20.02
N GLN A 264 5.43 13.23 -18.93
CA GLN A 264 5.07 12.67 -17.62
C GLN A 264 3.75 13.23 -17.09
N GLU A 265 3.55 14.55 -17.17
CA GLU A 265 2.27 15.18 -16.78
C GLU A 265 1.10 14.64 -17.63
N ALA A 266 1.29 14.49 -18.94
CA ALA A 266 0.27 13.93 -19.83
C ALA A 266 0.00 12.44 -19.58
N ASP A 267 1.01 11.65 -19.27
CA ASP A 267 0.86 10.24 -18.85
C ASP A 267 0.15 10.15 -17.49
N TYR A 268 0.49 11.02 -16.55
CA TYR A 268 -0.14 11.07 -15.24
C TYR A 268 -1.61 11.50 -15.33
N ARG A 269 -1.92 12.48 -16.20
CA ARG A 269 -3.30 12.86 -16.47
C ARG A 269 -4.12 11.70 -17.03
N ARG A 270 -3.55 10.96 -18.00
CA ARG A 270 -4.17 9.73 -18.54
C ARG A 270 -4.36 8.66 -17.47
N ARG A 271 -3.45 8.55 -16.50
CA ARG A 271 -3.59 7.63 -15.35
C ARG A 271 -4.80 8.01 -14.49
N ILE A 272 -4.94 9.29 -14.15
CA ILE A 272 -6.10 9.80 -13.39
C ILE A 272 -7.40 9.50 -14.16
N ASP A 273 -7.45 9.82 -15.45
CA ASP A 273 -8.67 9.65 -16.24
C ASP A 273 -9.06 8.16 -16.43
N ARG A 274 -8.08 7.25 -16.41
CA ARG A 274 -8.29 5.78 -16.49
C ARG A 274 -8.59 5.14 -15.14
N SER A 275 -8.29 5.82 -14.04
CA SER A 275 -8.48 5.28 -12.69
C SER A 275 -9.96 5.15 -12.34
N ARG A 276 -10.27 4.21 -11.45
CA ARG A 276 -11.64 4.05 -10.94
C ARG A 276 -11.90 5.06 -9.82
N PRO A 277 -13.15 5.48 -9.61
CA PRO A 277 -13.51 6.25 -8.42
C PRO A 277 -13.26 5.43 -7.15
N CYS A 278 -12.86 6.10 -6.08
CA CYS A 278 -12.73 5.47 -4.76
C CYS A 278 -14.05 5.40 -4.02
N LEU A 279 -14.15 4.45 -3.10
CA LEU A 279 -15.21 4.34 -2.11
C LEU A 279 -15.12 5.41 -1.01
N LEU A 280 -13.96 6.09 -0.89
CA LEU A 280 -13.72 7.13 0.12
C LEU A 280 -14.78 8.26 0.04
N PRO A 281 -15.60 8.48 1.07
CA PRO A 281 -16.76 9.34 0.98
C PRO A 281 -16.39 10.81 1.10
N ILE A 282 -17.24 11.67 0.53
CA ILE A 282 -17.03 13.13 0.45
C ILE A 282 -16.72 13.78 1.81
N PRO A 283 -17.35 13.40 2.95
CA PRO A 283 -17.02 13.98 4.26
C PRO A 283 -15.54 13.78 4.64
N VAL A 284 -14.99 12.58 4.43
CA VAL A 284 -13.58 12.28 4.73
C VAL A 284 -12.66 13.07 3.81
N GLN A 285 -13.01 13.19 2.53
CA GLN A 285 -12.26 14.04 1.60
C GLN A 285 -12.28 15.52 2.02
N ARG A 286 -13.41 16.03 2.53
CA ARG A 286 -13.52 17.41 3.04
C ARG A 286 -12.66 17.64 4.28
N GLU A 287 -12.60 16.69 5.21
CA GLU A 287 -11.69 16.75 6.36
C GLU A 287 -10.23 16.88 5.91
N ILE A 288 -9.82 16.10 4.91
CA ILE A 288 -8.47 16.14 4.35
C ILE A 288 -8.18 17.50 3.70
N ILE A 289 -9.13 18.06 2.94
CA ILE A 289 -8.99 19.40 2.36
C ILE A 289 -8.81 20.46 3.44
N LEU A 290 -9.52 20.35 4.57
CA LEU A 290 -9.33 21.26 5.71
C LEU A 290 -7.93 21.13 6.32
N LEU A 291 -7.41 19.91 6.47
CA LEU A 291 -6.04 19.68 6.93
C LEU A 291 -5.00 20.30 6.00
N LEU A 292 -5.18 20.18 4.68
CA LEU A 292 -4.30 20.79 3.67
C LEU A 292 -4.30 22.32 3.79
N LYS A 293 -5.49 22.93 3.92
CA LYS A 293 -5.64 24.39 4.04
C LYS A 293 -5.05 24.95 5.33
N GLN A 294 -5.16 24.23 6.45
CA GLN A 294 -4.63 24.67 7.75
C GLN A 294 -3.10 24.73 7.79
N HIS A 295 -2.40 23.81 7.12
CA HIS A 295 -0.93 23.78 7.13
C HIS A 295 -0.30 24.76 6.14
N GLY A 296 -1.01 25.13 5.07
CA GLY A 296 -0.54 26.07 4.05
C GLY A 296 0.64 25.58 3.19
N LYS A 297 1.28 24.45 3.55
CA LYS A 297 2.30 23.74 2.76
C LYS A 297 2.10 22.24 2.92
N VAL A 298 2.36 21.48 1.86
CA VAL A 298 2.30 20.02 1.92
C VAL A 298 3.69 19.50 2.29
N SER A 299 3.75 18.70 3.35
CA SER A 299 4.96 18.04 3.85
C SER A 299 4.75 16.53 3.97
N ALA A 300 5.84 15.76 4.00
CA ALA A 300 5.78 14.31 4.22
C ALA A 300 4.96 13.93 5.48
N ARG A 301 5.12 14.68 6.58
CA ARG A 301 4.36 14.47 7.83
C ARG A 301 2.86 14.72 7.68
N LEU A 302 2.47 15.68 6.84
CA LEU A 302 1.07 15.94 6.55
C LEU A 302 0.48 14.81 5.67
N LEU A 303 1.21 14.40 4.64
CA LEU A 303 0.81 13.29 3.77
C LEU A 303 0.68 11.97 4.55
N GLN A 304 1.55 11.74 5.53
CA GLN A 304 1.42 10.62 6.45
C GLN A 304 0.08 10.66 7.19
N ARG A 305 -0.28 11.78 7.85
CA ARG A 305 -1.56 11.90 8.55
C ARG A 305 -2.76 11.70 7.62
N ILE A 306 -2.66 12.17 6.37
CA ILE A 306 -3.68 11.96 5.34
C ILE A 306 -3.78 10.47 5.01
N ARG A 307 -2.66 9.79 4.78
CA ARG A 307 -2.61 8.33 4.56
C ARG A 307 -3.30 7.60 5.71
N ASP A 308 -2.92 7.88 6.95
CA ASP A 308 -3.45 7.20 8.12
C ASP A 308 -4.95 7.45 8.27
N ARG A 309 -5.41 8.68 8.00
CA ARG A 309 -6.84 9.04 8.03
C ARG A 309 -7.65 8.30 6.96
N VAL A 310 -7.10 8.17 5.75
CA VAL A 310 -7.73 7.46 4.63
C VAL A 310 -7.78 5.95 4.93
N GLN A 311 -6.64 5.35 5.28
CA GLN A 311 -6.57 3.92 5.59
C GLN A 311 -7.45 3.54 6.77
N LYS A 312 -7.45 4.36 7.83
CA LYS A 312 -8.33 4.16 8.97
C LYS A 312 -9.80 4.07 8.55
N TRP A 313 -10.27 4.96 7.68
CA TRP A 313 -11.66 4.89 7.20
C TRP A 313 -11.94 3.57 6.48
N TYR A 314 -11.06 3.15 5.57
CA TYR A 314 -11.22 1.88 4.88
C TYR A 314 -11.24 0.68 5.84
N HIS A 315 -10.35 0.65 6.83
CA HIS A 315 -10.26 -0.43 7.80
C HIS A 315 -11.46 -0.44 8.76
N ASP A 316 -11.93 0.72 9.20
CA ASP A 316 -13.12 0.86 10.05
C ASP A 316 -14.39 0.37 9.33
N GLU A 317 -14.47 0.52 8.00
CA GLU A 317 -15.56 0.02 7.14
C GLU A 317 -15.37 -1.45 6.69
N GLY A 318 -14.28 -2.11 7.11
CA GLY A 318 -14.05 -3.54 6.84
C GLY A 318 -13.20 -3.85 5.59
N TYR A 319 -12.71 -2.85 4.87
CA TYR A 319 -11.78 -3.03 3.73
C TYR A 319 -10.35 -3.29 4.23
N ALA A 320 -10.12 -4.45 4.87
CA ALA A 320 -8.85 -4.79 5.51
C ALA A 320 -7.63 -4.79 4.57
N CYS A 321 -7.85 -5.08 3.29
CA CYS A 321 -6.79 -5.10 2.25
C CYS A 321 -6.54 -3.73 1.60
N ALA A 322 -7.25 -2.67 2.02
CA ALA A 322 -7.09 -1.36 1.42
C ALA A 322 -5.78 -0.67 1.85
N GLN A 323 -5.11 -0.04 0.88
CA GLN A 323 -3.83 0.62 1.09
C GLN A 323 -3.68 1.87 0.23
N VAL A 324 -3.10 2.92 0.82
CA VAL A 324 -2.63 4.10 0.07
C VAL A 324 -1.25 3.79 -0.49
N VAL A 325 -1.13 3.73 -1.82
CA VAL A 325 0.12 3.33 -2.49
C VAL A 325 1.01 4.52 -2.81
N ASN A 326 0.44 5.67 -3.20
CA ASN A 326 1.22 6.82 -3.64
C ASN A 326 0.45 8.14 -3.41
N PHE A 327 1.19 9.22 -3.22
CA PHE A 327 0.71 10.59 -3.38
C PHE A 327 1.37 11.22 -4.60
N GLY A 328 0.56 11.53 -5.61
CA GLY A 328 1.00 12.14 -6.85
C GLY A 328 0.44 13.55 -7.07
N ASN A 329 0.84 14.13 -8.21
CA ASN A 329 0.50 15.49 -8.65
C ASN A 329 0.91 16.62 -7.68
N LEU A 330 1.84 16.34 -6.76
CA LEU A 330 2.19 17.24 -5.66
C LEU A 330 2.86 18.56 -6.09
N ASN A 331 3.33 18.65 -7.33
CA ASN A 331 3.85 19.90 -7.91
C ASN A 331 2.74 20.87 -8.35
N THR A 332 1.50 20.42 -8.38
CA THR A 332 0.33 21.24 -8.68
C THR A 332 -0.43 21.57 -7.39
N ARG A 333 -1.43 22.44 -7.47
CA ARG A 333 -2.30 22.77 -6.32
C ARG A 333 -3.31 21.66 -5.97
N GLU A 334 -3.10 20.43 -6.44
CA GLU A 334 -3.95 19.27 -6.22
C GLU A 334 -3.14 18.09 -5.67
N VAL A 335 -3.53 17.55 -4.52
CA VAL A 335 -2.97 16.28 -4.01
C VAL A 335 -3.80 15.13 -4.53
N VAL A 336 -3.18 14.22 -5.28
CA VAL A 336 -3.82 12.98 -5.75
C VAL A 336 -3.37 11.82 -4.87
N CYS A 337 -4.30 11.23 -4.13
CA CYS A 337 -4.10 10.05 -3.29
C CYS A 337 -4.46 8.80 -4.09
N GLU A 338 -3.47 7.98 -4.41
CA GLU A 338 -3.64 6.70 -5.10
C GLU A 338 -3.88 5.59 -4.07
N VAL A 339 -4.99 4.88 -4.21
CA VAL A 339 -5.36 3.77 -3.32
C VAL A 339 -5.58 2.49 -4.10
N VAL A 340 -5.30 1.36 -3.44
CA VAL A 340 -5.77 0.03 -3.84
C VAL A 340 -6.76 -0.42 -2.77
N GLU A 341 -7.98 -0.76 -3.16
CA GLU A 341 -9.06 -1.08 -2.21
C GLU A 341 -9.10 -2.58 -1.84
N GLY A 342 -8.30 -3.40 -2.52
CA GLY A 342 -8.22 -4.84 -2.30
C GLY A 342 -9.11 -5.65 -3.26
N ASP A 343 -9.03 -5.36 -4.56
CA ASP A 343 -9.77 -6.10 -5.58
C ASP A 343 -9.47 -7.60 -5.53
N VAL A 344 -10.54 -8.41 -5.44
CA VAL A 344 -10.43 -9.86 -5.48
C VAL A 344 -10.17 -10.29 -6.92
N THR A 345 -8.96 -10.75 -7.22
CA THR A 345 -8.58 -11.26 -8.54
C THR A 345 -8.88 -12.75 -8.72
N GLN A 346 -8.88 -13.50 -7.62
CA GLN A 346 -9.10 -14.93 -7.63
C GLN A 346 -9.76 -15.38 -6.32
N LEU A 347 -10.74 -16.27 -6.45
CA LEU A 347 -11.35 -16.99 -5.34
C LEU A 347 -10.97 -18.48 -5.45
N VAL A 348 -10.29 -19.00 -4.42
CA VAL A 348 -9.85 -20.40 -4.35
C VAL A 348 -10.54 -21.08 -3.17
N VAL A 349 -11.13 -22.25 -3.41
CA VAL A 349 -11.71 -23.10 -2.37
C VAL A 349 -10.76 -24.25 -2.12
N GLN A 350 -10.26 -24.39 -0.89
CA GLN A 350 -9.37 -25.47 -0.47
C GLN A 350 -10.04 -26.28 0.64
N PHE A 351 -10.08 -27.60 0.46
CA PHE A 351 -10.57 -28.53 1.48
C PHE A 351 -9.42 -28.97 2.39
N GLN A 352 -9.69 -29.02 3.68
CA GLN A 352 -8.73 -29.45 4.70
C GLN A 352 -9.36 -30.51 5.61
N ASP A 353 -8.55 -31.48 6.03
CA ASP A 353 -8.94 -32.46 7.05
C ASP A 353 -8.92 -31.83 8.46
N LYS A 354 -9.31 -32.60 9.49
CA LYS A 354 -9.31 -32.13 10.89
C LYS A 354 -7.92 -31.82 11.44
N LEU A 355 -6.86 -32.26 10.77
CA LEU A 355 -5.47 -32.02 11.12
C LEU A 355 -4.88 -30.81 10.36
N GLY A 356 -5.66 -30.18 9.47
CA GLY A 356 -5.25 -29.04 8.66
C GLY A 356 -4.54 -29.40 7.36
N ASN A 357 -4.49 -30.68 6.98
CA ASN A 357 -3.87 -31.10 5.73
C ASN A 357 -4.83 -30.89 4.57
N VAL A 358 -4.27 -30.47 3.43
CA VAL A 358 -5.04 -30.31 2.18
C VAL A 358 -5.52 -31.68 1.71
N CYS A 359 -6.82 -31.79 1.43
CA CYS A 359 -7.44 -33.03 0.98
C CYS A 359 -8.40 -32.77 -0.19
N GLU A 360 -8.90 -33.85 -0.79
CA GLU A 360 -9.93 -33.77 -1.81
C GLU A 360 -11.31 -33.58 -1.16
N GLY A 361 -12.07 -32.58 -1.65
CA GLY A 361 -13.40 -32.29 -1.14
C GLY A 361 -14.47 -33.15 -1.78
N ASN A 362 -15.24 -33.87 -0.98
CA ASN A 362 -16.40 -34.64 -1.47
C ASN A 362 -17.61 -33.74 -1.82
N THR A 363 -17.63 -32.49 -1.33
CA THR A 363 -18.71 -31.54 -1.61
C THR A 363 -18.50 -30.86 -2.95
N GLN A 364 -19.55 -30.83 -3.78
CA GLN A 364 -19.50 -30.14 -5.07
C GLN A 364 -19.27 -28.64 -4.88
N LEU A 365 -18.31 -28.07 -5.60
CA LEU A 365 -17.96 -26.64 -5.55
C LEU A 365 -19.16 -25.67 -5.73
N PRO A 366 -20.18 -25.96 -6.56
CA PRO A 366 -21.37 -25.09 -6.67
C PRO A 366 -22.13 -24.88 -5.36
N VAL A 367 -22.12 -25.88 -4.47
CA VAL A 367 -22.79 -25.79 -3.16
C VAL A 367 -22.07 -24.79 -2.25
N VAL A 368 -20.73 -24.69 -2.35
CA VAL A 368 -19.96 -23.69 -1.62
C VAL A 368 -20.16 -22.31 -2.26
N ARG A 369 -20.06 -22.23 -3.59
CA ARG A 369 -20.11 -20.96 -4.33
C ARG A 369 -21.43 -20.22 -4.19
N ARG A 370 -22.57 -20.92 -4.07
CA ARG A 370 -23.89 -20.26 -3.93
C ARG A 370 -24.06 -19.50 -2.61
N GLU A 371 -23.27 -19.84 -1.59
CA GLU A 371 -23.31 -19.16 -0.28
C GLU A 371 -22.42 -17.92 -0.26
N LEU A 372 -21.60 -17.72 -1.28
CA LEU A 372 -20.72 -16.57 -1.41
C LEU A 372 -21.45 -15.43 -2.14
N PRO A 373 -21.18 -14.17 -1.77
CA PRO A 373 -21.70 -13.03 -2.51
C PRO A 373 -21.29 -13.12 -3.99
N PRO A 374 -22.18 -12.71 -4.91
CA PRO A 374 -21.79 -12.56 -6.32
C PRO A 374 -20.60 -11.60 -6.38
N GLN A 375 -19.53 -12.04 -7.04
CA GLN A 375 -18.30 -11.27 -7.22
C GLN A 375 -18.42 -10.34 -8.41
#